data_AF-A0A3R9I979-F1
#
_entry.id   AF-A0A3R9I979-F1
#
_cell.length_a   1.000
_cell.length_b   1.000
_cell.length_c   1.000
_cell.angle_alpha   90.00
_cell.angle_beta   90.00
_cell.angle_gamma   90.00
#
_symmetry.space_group_name_H-M   'P 1'
#
loop_
_entity.id
_entity.type
_entity.pdbx_description
1 polymer ?
#
loop_
_entity_poly.entity_id
_entity_poly.type
_entity_poly.pdbx_seq_one_letter_code
_entity_poly.pdbx_strand_id
1 'polypeptide(L)' 'MVLETVRLSTGEEEVESLTDIVSKINETNKTIESQTASLLEMLGQLHGTTPEADSVLKQFLADCKG' A
#
# COMPACT_ATOMS: atom_id res chain seq x y z
N MET A 1 -2.20 24.38 -50.88
CA MET A 1 -2.35 24.01 -49.46
C MET A 1 -2.37 22.50 -49.39
N VAL A 2 -1.31 21.90 -48.87
CA VAL A 2 -1.26 20.46 -48.63
C VAL A 2 -2.08 20.24 -47.36
N LEU A 3 -3.24 19.58 -47.48
CA LEU A 3 -3.98 19.09 -46.33
C LEU A 3 -3.19 17.90 -45.79
N GLU A 4 -2.17 18.18 -44.97
CA GLU A 4 -1.55 17.16 -44.13
C GLU A 4 -2.63 16.69 -43.15
N THR A 5 -3.28 15.59 -43.50
CA THR A 5 -4.10 14.81 -42.58
C THR A 5 -3.26 14.53 -41.34
N VAL A 6 -3.55 15.24 -40.26
CA VAL A 6 -3.11 14.90 -38.92
C VAL A 6 -3.59 13.49 -38.66
N ARG A 7 -2.69 12.52 -38.83
CA ARG A 7 -2.92 11.17 -38.31
C ARG A 7 -2.89 11.30 -36.80
N LEU A 8 -4.08 11.41 -36.20
CA LEU A 8 -4.27 11.01 -34.81
C LEU A 8 -3.88 9.54 -34.75
N SER A 9 -2.62 9.26 -34.42
CA SER A 9 -2.23 7.97 -33.89
C SER A 9 -2.92 7.86 -32.54
N THR A 10 -4.20 7.50 -32.53
CA THR A 10 -4.79 6.80 -31.40
C THR A 10 -4.06 5.46 -31.34
N GLY A 11 -2.83 5.48 -30.83
CA GLY A 11 -2.17 4.28 -30.36
C GLY A 11 -3.14 3.72 -29.33
N GLU A 12 -3.76 2.59 -29.64
CA GLU A 12 -4.54 1.82 -28.69
C GLU A 12 -3.57 1.41 -27.58
N GLU A 13 -3.42 2.25 -26.56
CA GLU A 13 -2.83 1.82 -25.30
C GLU A 13 -3.74 0.71 -24.77
N GLU A 14 -3.18 -0.47 -24.50
CA GLU A 14 -3.90 -1.51 -23.78
C GLU A 14 -4.26 -0.95 -22.40
N VAL A 15 -5.52 -0.52 -22.27
CA VAL A 15 -6.07 -0.09 -20.99
C VAL A 15 -6.49 -1.34 -20.24
N GLU A 16 -5.89 -1.56 -19.08
CA GLU A 16 -6.25 -2.67 -18.21
C GLU A 16 -7.74 -2.60 -17.82
N SER A 17 -8.39 -3.76 -17.71
CA SER A 17 -9.81 -3.79 -17.37
C SER A 17 -10.03 -3.34 -15.92
N LEU A 18 -11.17 -2.69 -15.66
CA LEU A 18 -11.54 -2.29 -14.30
C LEU A 18 -11.64 -3.49 -13.35
N THR A 19 -12.03 -4.66 -13.85
CA THR A 19 -12.09 -5.91 -13.08
C THR A 19 -10.71 -6.35 -12.62
N ASP A 20 -9.71 -6.24 -13.48
CA ASP A 20 -8.32 -6.60 -13.16
C ASP A 20 -7.74 -5.61 -12.15
N ILE A 21 -8.02 -4.31 -12.33
CA ILE A 21 -7.63 -3.25 -11.37
C ILE A 21 -8.24 -3.52 -9.99
N VAL A 22 -9.54 -3.80 -9.92
CA VAL A 22 -10.22 -4.12 -8.64
C VAL A 22 -9.61 -5.37 -8.01
N SER A 23 -9.30 -6.40 -8.82
CA SER A 23 -8.67 -7.63 -8.32
C SER A 23 -7.29 -7.35 -7.72
N LYS A 24 -6.45 -6.55 -8.41
CA LYS A 24 -5.13 -6.13 -7.92
C LYS A 24 -5.22 -5.27 -6.67
N ILE A 25 -6.19 -4.36 -6.58
CA ILE A 25 -6.42 -3.55 -5.38
C ILE A 25 -6.76 -4.45 -4.19
N ASN A 26 -7.66 -5.41 -4.38
CA ASN A 26 -8.05 -6.33 -3.31
C ASN A 26 -6.88 -7.21 -2.85
N GLU A 27 -6.05 -7.69 -3.78
CA GLU A 27 -4.83 -8.44 -3.45
C GLU A 27 -3.80 -7.57 -2.70
N THR A 28 -3.62 -6.34 -3.15
CA THR A 28 -2.72 -5.36 -2.52
C THR A 28 -3.17 -5.06 -1.10
N ASN A 29 -4.47 -4.83 -0.89
CA ASN A 29 -5.02 -4.56 0.44
C ASN A 29 -4.80 -5.75 1.39
N LYS A 30 -5.04 -6.98 0.94
CA LYS A 30 -4.75 -8.19 1.74
C LYS A 30 -3.27 -8.30 2.10
N THR A 31 -2.39 -7.98 1.15
CA THR A 31 -0.95 -8.00 1.37
C THR A 31 -0.54 -6.95 2.40
N ILE A 32 -1.08 -5.73 2.30
CA ILE A 32 -0.87 -4.65 3.27
C ILE A 32 -1.33 -5.11 4.66
N GLU A 33 -2.55 -5.63 4.79
CA GLU A 33 -3.08 -6.13 6.07
C GLU A 33 -2.18 -7.20 6.68
N SER A 34 -1.77 -8.20 5.89
CA SER A 34 -0.89 -9.28 6.35
C SER A 34 0.49 -8.78 6.77
N GLN A 35 1.08 -7.86 6.01
CA GLN A 35 2.40 -7.30 6.30
C GLN A 35 2.36 -6.38 7.52
N THR A 36 1.33 -5.55 7.65
CA THR A 36 1.09 -4.70 8.82
C THR A 36 0.91 -5.55 10.07
N ALA A 37 0.13 -6.64 10.01
CA ALA A 37 -0.04 -7.55 11.13
C ALA A 37 1.29 -8.20 11.56
N SER A 38 2.09 -8.69 10.61
CA SER A 38 3.40 -9.27 10.89
C SER A 38 4.36 -8.25 11.50
N LEU A 39 4.38 -7.02 10.98
CA LEU A 39 5.21 -5.95 11.53
C LEU A 39 4.81 -5.60 12.97
N LEU A 40 3.51 -5.49 13.26
CA LEU A 40 3.02 -5.22 14.61
C LEU A 40 3.35 -6.35 15.59
N GLU A 41 3.30 -7.60 15.14
CA GLU A 41 3.74 -8.75 15.94
C GLU A 41 5.23 -8.63 16.27
N MET A 42 6.09 -8.38 15.28
CA MET A 42 7.53 -8.21 15.48
C MET A 42 7.83 -7.04 16.43
N LEU A 43 7.17 -5.90 16.26
CA LEU A 43 7.34 -4.74 17.14
C LEU A 43 6.84 -5.02 18.57
N GLY A 44 5.80 -5.85 18.73
CA GLY A 44 5.29 -6.28 20.03
C GLY A 44 6.26 -7.16 20.83
N GLN A 45 7.25 -7.76 20.17
CA GLN A 45 8.33 -8.52 20.82
C GLN A 45 9.47 -7.62 21.33
N LEU A 46 9.47 -6.33 20.98
CA LEU A 46 10.47 -5.38 21.43
C LEU A 46 10.11 -4.83 22.82
N HIS A 47 11.15 -4.54 23.61
CA HIS A 47 11.03 -3.89 24.91
C HIS A 47 12.00 -2.71 24.98
N GLY A 48 11.58 -1.62 25.61
CA GLY A 48 12.44 -0.46 25.79
C GLY A 48 13.63 -0.79 26.70
N THR A 49 14.81 -0.27 26.35
CA THR A 49 16.01 -0.37 27.18
C THR A 49 15.92 0.52 28.44
N THR A 50 15.03 1.51 28.42
CA THR A 50 14.65 2.33 29.59
C THR A 50 13.12 2.32 29.77
N PRO A 51 12.62 2.61 30.98
CA PRO A 51 11.17 2.67 31.25
C PRO A 51 10.43 3.68 30.37
N GLU A 52 11.05 4.81 30.06
CA GLU A 52 10.48 5.86 29.20
C GLU A 52 10.35 5.37 27.77
N ALA A 53 11.40 4.73 27.23
CA ALA A 53 11.39 4.16 25.89
C ALA A 53 10.37 3.03 25.75
N ASP A 54 10.22 2.20 26.78
CA ASP A 54 9.24 1.11 26.80
C ASP A 54 7.81 1.63 26.85
N SER A 55 7.55 2.69 27.63
CA SER A 55 6.24 3.33 27.67
C SER A 55 5.86 3.97 26.34
N VAL A 56 6.80 4.62 25.66
CA VAL A 56 6.56 5.21 24.32
C VAL A 56 6.27 4.13 23.29
N LEU A 57 7.04 3.03 23.30
CA LEU A 57 6.82 1.90 22.40
C LEU A 57 5.45 1.25 22.64
N LYS A 58 5.06 1.06 23.89
CA LYS A 58 3.73 0.53 24.26
C LYS A 58 2.59 1.43 23.80
N GLN A 59 2.75 2.75 23.95
CA GLN A 59 1.76 3.71 23.47
C GLN A 59 1.64 3.68 21.95
N PHE A 60 2.77 3.68 21.24
CA PHE A 60 2.80 3.56 19.78
C PHE A 60 2.09 2.28 19.29
N LEU A 61 2.35 1.14 19.93
CA LEU A 61 1.70 -0.12 19.60
C LEU A 61 0.20 -0.13 19.91
N ALA A 62 -0.25 0.62 20.92
CA ALA A 62 -1.67 0.78 21.22
C ALA A 62 -2.36 1.64 20.15
N ASP A 63 -1.74 2.75 19.76
CA ASP A 63 -2.29 3.66 18.74
C ASP A 63 -2.36 3.01 17.35
N CYS A 64 -1.43 2.10 17.04
CA CYS A 64 -1.45 1.35 15.77
C CYS A 64 -2.51 0.23 15.72
N LYS A 65 -3.04 -0.22 16.86
CA LYS A 65 -4.02 -1.31 16.90
C LYS A 65 -5.46 -0.86 16.65
N GLY A 66 -5.74 0.45 16.70
CA GLY A 66 -7.07 1.03 16.46
C GLY A 66 -8.05 0.77 17.58
#